data_AF-A0A1X7GB94-F1
#
_entry.id   AF-A0A1X7GB94-F1
#
_cell.length_a   1.000
_cell.length_b   1.000
_cell.length_c   1.000
_cell.angle_alpha   90.00
_cell.angle_beta   90.00
_cell.angle_gamma   90.00
#
_symmetry.space_group_name_H-M   'P 1'
#
loop_
_entity.id
_entity.type
_entity.pdbx_description
1 polymer ?
#
loop_
_entity_poly.entity_id
_entity_poly.type
_entity_poly.pdbx_seq_one_letter_code
_entity_poly.pdbx_strand_id
1 'polypeptide(L)'
;MSIQQTEPGRKMHGFDLVDADLDHLERAIGEPENRTLTREYWRRRVLDICRRFELTHEQRLRVDILLARLAHRQGSPEPGER
;
A
#
# COMPACT_ATOMS: atom_id res chain seq x y z
N MET A 1 29.73 -4.37 -5.36
CA MET A 1 28.48 -4.08 -4.62
C MET A 1 27.86 -2.85 -5.25
N SER A 2 26.82 -3.01 -6.07
CA SER A 2 26.26 -1.93 -6.87
C SER A 2 24.92 -1.51 -6.29
N ILE A 3 24.93 -0.35 -5.63
CA ILE A 3 23.74 0.40 -5.23
C ILE A 3 23.13 0.97 -6.52
N GLN A 4 22.09 0.31 -7.03
CA GLN A 4 21.30 0.82 -8.14
C GLN A 4 20.43 1.95 -7.58
N GLN A 5 20.94 3.18 -7.69
CA GLN A 5 20.11 4.38 -7.63
C GLN A 5 19.18 4.34 -8.85
N THR A 6 17.89 4.11 -8.65
CA THR A 6 16.90 4.11 -9.73
C THR A 6 16.39 5.53 -9.98
N GLU A 7 16.47 5.92 -11.25
CA GLU A 7 16.24 7.25 -11.78
C GLU A 7 14.76 7.68 -11.64
N PRO A 8 14.48 8.94 -11.25
CA PRO A 8 13.12 9.46 -11.16
C PRO A 8 12.65 9.88 -12.55
N GLY A 9 11.94 9.01 -13.28
CA GLY A 9 11.28 9.44 -14.52
C GLY A 9 10.83 8.34 -15.47
N ARG A 10 11.27 7.10 -15.29
CA ARG A 10 10.80 5.97 -16.11
C ARG A 10 9.68 5.28 -15.35
N LYS A 11 8.43 5.47 -15.77
CA LYS A 11 7.32 4.58 -15.41
C LYS A 11 7.68 3.20 -15.97
N MET A 12 8.46 2.42 -15.24
CA MET A 12 8.80 1.06 -15.61
C MET A 12 7.48 0.29 -15.69
N HIS A 13 7.29 -0.49 -16.76
CA HIS A 13 6.27 -1.53 -16.82
C HIS A 13 6.68 -2.66 -15.87
N GLY A 14 6.72 -2.36 -14.57
CA GLY A 14 7.07 -3.29 -13.49
C GLY A 14 5.82 -3.96 -12.99
N PHE A 15 5.06 -4.61 -13.88
CA PHE A 15 3.83 -5.33 -13.50
C PHE A 15 4.11 -6.30 -12.34
N ASP A 16 5.14 -7.12 -12.47
CA ASP A 16 5.58 -8.07 -11.43
C ASP A 16 6.10 -7.38 -10.16
N LEU A 17 6.72 -6.20 -10.29
CA LEU A 17 7.22 -5.44 -9.15
C LEU A 17 6.08 -4.85 -8.33
N VAL A 18 5.05 -4.34 -9.01
CA VAL A 18 3.84 -3.82 -8.36
C VAL A 18 3.10 -4.93 -7.64
N ASP A 19 2.94 -6.11 -8.26
CA ASP A 19 2.28 -7.24 -7.59
C ASP A 19 3.09 -7.73 -6.38
N ALA A 20 4.42 -7.78 -6.48
CA ALA A 20 5.28 -8.11 -5.34
C ALA A 20 5.18 -7.08 -4.20
N ASP A 21 5.16 -5.78 -4.52
CA ASP A 21 4.99 -4.71 -3.54
C ASP A 21 3.61 -4.78 -2.87
N LEU A 22 2.54 -5.05 -3.63
CA LEU A 22 1.18 -5.19 -3.09
C LEU A 22 1.06 -6.42 -2.18
N ASP A 23 1.64 -7.55 -2.57
CA ASP A 23 1.70 -8.77 -1.74
C ASP A 23 2.47 -8.52 -0.44
N HIS A 24 3.61 -7.80 -0.53
CA HIS A 24 4.37 -7.39 0.64
C HIS A 24 3.56 -6.49 1.57
N LEU A 25 2.85 -5.50 1.02
CA LEU A 25 1.99 -4.62 1.81
C LEU A 25 0.85 -5.37 2.49
N GLU A 26 0.22 -6.31 1.80
CA GLU A 26 -0.84 -7.13 2.38
C GLU A 26 -0.35 -7.93 3.59
N ARG A 27 0.83 -8.57 3.47
CA ARG A 27 1.46 -9.27 4.60
C ARG A 27 1.84 -8.30 5.71
N ALA A 28 2.53 -7.22 5.38
CA ALA A 28 3.03 -6.27 6.37
C ALA A 28 1.89 -5.60 7.17
N ILE A 29 0.75 -5.31 6.54
CA ILE A 29 -0.44 -4.80 7.22
C ILE A 29 -1.03 -5.83 8.20
N GLY A 30 -0.91 -7.12 7.91
CA GLY A 30 -1.36 -8.21 8.79
C GLY A 30 -0.44 -8.45 9.99
N GLU A 31 0.84 -8.08 9.90
CA GLU A 31 1.83 -8.40 10.91
C GLU A 31 1.61 -7.65 12.24
N PRO A 32 1.82 -8.32 13.39
CA PRO A 32 1.63 -7.73 14.71
C PRO A 32 2.65 -6.63 15.01
N GLU A 33 3.89 -6.76 14.53
CA GLU A 33 4.97 -5.77 14.70
C GLU A 33 4.63 -4.43 14.04
N ASN A 34 3.82 -4.49 12.97
CA ASN A 34 3.37 -3.37 12.16
C ASN A 34 2.06 -2.73 12.67
N ARG A 35 1.56 -3.13 13.85
CA ARG A 35 0.37 -2.53 14.49
C ARG A 35 0.59 -1.10 14.97
N THR A 36 1.84 -0.70 15.21
CA THR A 36 2.22 0.65 15.66
C THR A 36 2.21 1.67 14.51
N LEU A 37 2.24 1.20 13.26
CA LEU A 37 2.25 2.06 12.07
C LEU A 37 0.84 2.57 11.77
N THR A 38 0.72 3.89 11.59
CA THR A 38 -0.57 4.55 11.40
C THR A 38 -1.21 4.24 10.04
N ARG A 39 -2.54 4.36 9.96
CA ARG A 39 -3.27 4.26 8.68
C ARG A 39 -2.72 5.20 7.61
N GLU A 40 -2.34 6.42 8.00
CA GLU A 40 -1.78 7.41 7.08
C GLU A 40 -0.44 6.97 6.51
N TYR A 41 0.40 6.31 7.31
CA TYR A 41 1.66 5.75 6.83
C TYR A 41 1.40 4.71 5.72
N TRP A 42 0.51 3.75 5.98
CA TRP A 42 0.16 2.73 4.98
C TRP A 42 -0.49 3.34 3.73
N ARG A 43 -1.41 4.29 3.91
CA ARG A 43 -2.06 4.99 2.79
C ARG A 43 -1.04 5.74 1.93
N ARG A 44 -0.08 6.44 2.54
CA ARG A 44 1.00 7.13 1.80
C ARG A 44 1.84 6.14 1.00
N ARG A 45 2.12 4.97 1.57
CA ARG A 45 2.92 3.94 0.92
C ARG A 45 2.21 3.31 -0.28
N VAL A 46 0.92 3.01 -0.14
CA VAL A 46 0.08 2.55 -1.26
C VAL A 46 -0.01 3.60 -2.36
N LEU A 47 -0.22 4.87 -2.01
CA LEU A 47 -0.29 5.96 -3.00
C LEU A 47 1.05 6.23 -3.70
N ASP A 48 2.18 5.97 -3.04
CA ASP A 48 3.51 6.08 -3.65
C ASP A 48 3.70 5.05 -4.77
N ILE A 49 3.23 3.81 -4.57
CA ILE A 49 3.21 2.77 -5.63
C ILE A 49 2.35 3.23 -6.81
N CYS A 50 1.14 3.73 -6.53
CA CYS A 50 0.24 4.25 -7.58
C CYS A 50 0.84 5.42 -8.37
N ARG A 51 1.73 6.22 -7.76
CA ARG A 51 2.38 7.36 -8.41
C ARG A 51 3.61 6.95 -9.23
N ARG A 52 4.32 5.91 -8.79
CA ARG A 52 5.54 5.41 -9.43
C ARG A 52 5.25 4.51 -10.63
N PHE A 53 4.12 3.81 -10.63
CA PHE A 53 3.80 2.83 -11.64
C PHE A 53 2.41 3.06 -12.25
N GLU A 54 2.28 2.71 -13.52
CA GLU A 54 0.96 2.63 -14.16
C GLU A 54 0.32 1.30 -13.80
N LEU A 55 -0.63 1.34 -12.87
CA LEU A 55 -1.33 0.15 -12.41
C LEU A 55 -2.25 -0.41 -13.49
N THR A 56 -2.45 -1.73 -13.47
CA THR A 56 -3.56 -2.36 -14.21
C THR A 56 -4.88 -2.19 -13.46
N HIS A 57 -6.00 -2.59 -14.10
CA HIS A 57 -7.30 -2.59 -13.44
C HIS A 57 -7.32 -3.52 -12.22
N GLU A 58 -6.75 -4.72 -12.35
CA GLU A 58 -6.69 -5.70 -11.25
C GLU A 58 -5.85 -5.19 -10.07
N GLN A 59 -4.68 -4.60 -10.34
CA GLN A 59 -3.83 -4.02 -9.31
C GLN A 59 -4.50 -2.85 -8.59
N ARG A 60 -5.28 -2.03 -9.31
CA ARG A 60 -6.11 -0.97 -8.71
C ARG A 60 -7.16 -1.54 -7.75
N LEU A 61 -7.86 -2.60 -8.15
CA LEU A 61 -8.83 -3.27 -7.28
C LEU A 61 -8.17 -3.80 -5.99
N ARG A 62 -6.98 -4.41 -6.08
CA ARG A 62 -6.23 -4.88 -4.91
C ARG A 62 -5.84 -3.71 -4.00
N VAL A 63 -5.39 -2.59 -4.56
CA VAL A 63 -5.10 -1.36 -3.82
C VAL A 63 -6.34 -0.86 -3.06
N ASP A 64 -7.50 -0.79 -3.70
CA ASP A 64 -8.73 -0.33 -3.07
C ASP A 64 -9.16 -1.25 -1.91
N ILE A 65 -9.02 -2.57 -2.07
CA ILE A 65 -9.28 -3.55 -1.00
C ILE A 65 -8.34 -3.33 0.18
N LEU A 66 -7.04 -3.12 -0.06
CA LEU A 66 -6.07 -2.84 1.00
C LEU A 66 -6.40 -1.54 1.75
N LEU A 67 -6.78 -0.48 1.03
CA LEU A 67 -7.19 0.78 1.64
C LEU A 67 -8.47 0.64 2.48
N ALA A 68 -9.45 -0.14 2.01
CA ALA A 68 -10.65 -0.45 2.77
C ALA A 68 -10.33 -1.21 4.07
N ARG A 69 -9.48 -2.25 4.00
CA ARG A 69 -9.03 -3.01 5.19
C ARG A 69 -8.32 -2.12 6.20
N LEU A 70 -7.51 -1.17 5.74
CA LEU A 70 -6.84 -0.18 6.59
C LEU A 70 -7.82 0.79 7.26
N ALA A 71 -8.96 1.10 6.63
CA ALA A 71 -10.02 1.88 7.26
C ALA A 71 -10.73 1.11 8.38
N HIS A 72 -10.93 -0.20 8.21
CA HIS A 72 -11.59 -1.05 9.21
C HIS A 72 -10.69 -1.43 10.41
N ARG A 73 -9.37 -1.52 10.22
CA ARG A 73 -8.41 -2.01 11.25
C ARG A 73 -8.36 -1.18 12.54
N GLN A 74 -8.73 0.10 12.53
CA GLN A 74 -8.59 0.98 13.70
C GLN A 74 -9.89 1.35 14.39
N GLY A 75 -11.03 0.80 13.94
CA GLY A 75 -12.34 1.25 14.42
C GLY A 75 -12.65 2.65 13.90
N SER A 76 -13.80 2.79 13.25
CA SER A 76 -14.58 3.98 13.56
C SER A 76 -14.76 4.03 15.08
N PRO A 77 -14.60 5.16 15.77
CA PRO A 77 -15.34 5.32 17.01
C PRO A 77 -16.81 5.09 16.65
N GLU A 78 -17.44 4.11 17.31
CA GLU A 78 -18.88 3.88 17.26
C GLU A 78 -19.59 5.25 17.37
N PRO A 79 -20.51 5.61 16.45
CA PRO A 79 -21.32 6.81 16.62
C PRO A 79 -22.38 6.52 17.70
N GLY A 80 -21.97 6.58 18.98
CA GLY A 80 -22.82 6.09 20.07
C GLY A 80 -22.47 6.54 21.48
N GLU A 81 -21.67 7.59 21.67
CA GLU A 81 -21.59 8.28 22.97
C GLU A 81 -21.90 9.77 22.79
N ARG A 82 -23.17 10.12 22.91
CA ARG A 82 -23.68 11.36 23.50
C ARG A 82 -25.11 11.17 23.98
#